data_AF-A0AAE3XXY6-F1
#
_entry.id   AF-A0AAE3XXY6-F1
#
_cell.length_a   1.000
_cell.length_b   1.000
_cell.length_c   1.000
_cell.angle_alpha   90.00
_cell.angle_beta   90.00
_cell.angle_gamma   90.00
#
_symmetry.space_group_name_H-M   'P 1'
#
loop_
_entity.id
_entity.type
_entity.pdbx_description
1 polymer ?
#
loop_
_entity_poly.entity_id
_entity_poly.type
_entity_poly.pdbx_seq_one_letter_code
_entity_poly.pdbx_strand_id
1 'polypeptide(L)' 'MKLRLLLIALLAANLGYWLWSRGDLAGFGLAPAGFNEREPQRLARQVHPEWLQIRKDAKGAP' A
#
# COMPACT_ATOMS: atom_id res chain seq x y z
N MET A 1 26.18 19.40 27.37
CA MET A 1 25.68 19.90 26.06
C MET A 1 25.51 18.80 25.01
N LYS A 2 26.44 17.84 24.87
CA LYS A 2 26.36 16.72 23.89
C LYS A 2 25.06 15.91 23.95
N LEU A 3 24.58 15.58 25.16
CA LEU A 3 23.32 14.84 25.37
C LEU A 3 22.07 15.58 24.86
N ARG A 4 22.03 16.92 24.96
CA ARG A 4 20.89 17.70 24.46
C ARG A 4 20.83 17.71 22.94
N LEU A 5 22.00 17.85 22.29
CA LEU A 5 22.10 17.72 20.83
C LEU A 5 21.69 16.33 20.36
N LEU A 6 22.13 15.29 21.08
CA LEU A 6 21.78 13.91 20.77
C LEU A 6 20.26 13.67 20.93
N LEU A 7 19.65 14.21 21.99
CA LEU A 7 18.20 14.17 22.18
C LEU A 7 17.45 14.87 21.04
N ILE A 8 17.89 16.07 20.64
CA ILE A 8 17.28 16.82 19.53
C ILE A 8 17.40 16.04 18.22
N ALA A 9 18.57 15.45 17.95
CA ALA A 9 18.78 14.62 16.76
C ALA A 9 17.86 13.39 16.75
N LEU A 10 17.70 12.71 17.89
CA LEU A 10 16.77 11.58 18.02
C LEU A 10 15.31 12.01 17.79
N LEU A 11 14.90 13.14 18.36
CA LEU A 11 13.54 13.67 18.14
C LEU A 11 13.31 14.02 16.67
N ALA A 12 14.27 14.68 16.01
CA ALA A 12 14.19 15.01 14.60
C ALA A 12 14.12 13.76 13.72
N ALA A 13 14.94 12.75 13.99
CA ALA A 13 14.90 11.47 13.29
C ALA A 13 13.55 10.77 13.46
N ASN A 14 13.01 10.76 14.68
CA ASN A 14 11.72 10.13 14.97
C ASN A 14 10.55 10.87 14.29
N LEU A 15 10.56 12.20 14.29
CA LEU A 15 9.59 13.03 13.56
C LEU A 15 9.66 12.78 12.06
N GLY A 16 10.86 12.75 11.48
CA GLY A 16 11.07 12.43 10.08
C GLY A 16 10.56 11.04 9.72
N TYR A 17 10.87 10.04 10.54
CA TYR A 17 10.37 8.67 10.37
C TYR A 17 8.84 8.62 10.46
N TRP A 18 8.23 9.31 11.41
CA TRP A 18 6.78 9.36 11.57
C TRP A 18 6.10 9.97 10.33
N LEU A 19 6.60 11.11 9.84
CA LEU A 19 6.09 11.76 8.61
C LEU A 19 6.24 10.85 7.38
N TRP A 20 7.36 10.17 7.26
CA TRP A 20 7.62 9.20 6.20
C TRP A 20 6.68 7.99 6.27
N SER A 21 6.47 7.45 7.48
CA SER A 21 5.63 6.27 7.72
C SER A 21 4.14 6.51 7.48
N ARG A 22 3.68 7.76 7.54
CA ARG A 22 2.27 8.13 7.28
C ARG A 22 2.00 8.33 5.79
N GLY A 23 3.04 8.41 4.96
CA GLY A 23 2.92 8.73 3.54
C GLY A 23 2.75 10.23 3.26
N ASP A 24 2.93 11.10 4.25
CA ASP A 24 2.86 12.57 4.06
C ASP A 24 3.96 13.05 3.09
N LEU A 25 5.04 12.29 2.94
CA LEU A 25 6.11 12.53 1.98
C LEU A 25 5.83 11.97 0.57
N ALA A 26 4.67 11.36 0.34
CA ALA A 26 4.30 10.81 -0.98
C ALA A 26 4.17 11.88 -2.06
N GLY A 27 3.69 13.08 -1.69
CA GLY A 27 3.61 14.22 -2.62
C GLY A 27 4.98 14.72 -3.11
N PHE A 28 6.05 14.39 -2.40
CA PHE A 28 7.44 14.75 -2.75
C PHE A 28 8.18 13.62 -3.49
N GLY A 29 7.52 12.51 -3.83
CA GLY A 29 8.15 11.36 -4.50
C GLY A 29 9.08 10.53 -3.59
N LEU A 30 9.08 10.80 -2.28
CA LEU A 30 9.89 10.12 -1.28
C LEU A 30 9.16 8.98 -0.57
N ALA A 31 7.91 8.70 -0.96
CA ALA A 31 7.17 7.56 -0.42
C ALA A 31 7.63 6.26 -1.07
N PRO A 32 7.84 5.20 -0.28
CA PRO A 32 8.01 3.84 -0.80
C PRO A 32 6.83 3.46 -1.68
N ALA A 33 7.11 2.88 -2.85
CA ALA A 33 6.08 2.38 -3.78
C ALA A 33 5.07 1.43 -3.10
N GLY A 34 5.48 0.72 -2.03
CA GLY A 34 4.63 -0.17 -1.25
C GLY A 34 3.59 0.49 -0.33
N PHE A 35 3.58 1.82 -0.13
CA PHE A 35 2.54 2.47 0.69
C PHE A 35 1.17 2.54 0.01
N ASN A 36 1.15 2.61 -1.33
CA ASN A 36 -0.08 2.58 -2.11
C ASN A 36 -0.60 1.16 -2.35
N GLU A 37 0.30 0.19 -2.53
CA GLU A 37 -0.05 -1.23 -2.65
C GLU A 37 -0.24 -1.88 -1.26
N ARG A 38 -1.37 -1.64 -0.60
CA ARG A 38 -1.67 -2.28 0.69
C ARG A 38 -2.01 -3.76 0.60
N GLU A 39 -2.28 -4.26 -0.60
CA GLU A 39 -2.76 -5.63 -0.79
C GLU A 39 -2.19 -6.30 -2.05
N PRO A 40 -0.86 -6.47 -2.15
CA PRO A 40 -0.25 -7.20 -3.26
C PRO A 40 -0.77 -8.65 -3.35
N GLN A 41 -1.21 -9.22 -2.22
CA GLN A 41 -1.84 -10.55 -2.16
C GLN A 41 -3.20 -10.62 -2.89
N ARG A 42 -3.82 -9.48 -3.24
CA ARG A 42 -5.01 -9.49 -4.11
C ARG A 42 -4.63 -9.74 -5.56
N LEU A 43 -3.50 -9.21 -6.04
CA LEU A 43 -3.00 -9.46 -7.40
C LEU A 43 -2.73 -10.95 -7.60
N ALA A 44 -2.08 -11.61 -6.63
CA ALA A 44 -1.83 -13.05 -6.66
C ALA A 44 -3.10 -13.92 -6.59
N ARG A 45 -4.24 -13.34 -6.17
CA ARG A 45 -5.54 -14.01 -6.05
C ARG A 45 -6.54 -13.54 -7.10
N GLN A 46 -6.11 -12.76 -8.10
CA GLN A 46 -7.00 -12.39 -9.20
C GLN A 46 -7.37 -13.65 -9.98
N VAL A 47 -8.66 -13.97 -9.96
CA VAL A 47 -9.24 -14.97 -10.85
C VAL A 47 -9.36 -14.32 -12.22
N HIS A 48 -8.93 -15.01 -13.27
CA HIS A 48 -9.02 -14.56 -14.67
C HIS A 48 -10.48 -14.53 -15.14
N PRO A 49 -11.17 -13.36 -15.12
CA PRO A 49 -12.58 -13.29 -15.52
C PRO A 49 -12.81 -13.69 -16.98
N GLU A 50 -11.79 -13.58 -17.83
CA GLU A 50 -11.81 -13.98 -19.23
C GLU A 50 -12.05 -15.48 -19.44
N TRP A 51 -11.84 -16.32 -18.42
CA TRP A 51 -12.12 -17.76 -18.49
C TRP A 51 -13.55 -18.11 -18.07
N LEU A 52 -14.33 -17.14 -17.61
CA LEU A 52 -15.72 -17.35 -17.19
C LEU A 52 -16.63 -17.52 -18.41
N GLN A 53 -17.11 -18.74 -18.63
CA GLN A 53 -18.11 -19.03 -19.66
C GLN A 53 -19.52 -19.04 -19.05
N ILE A 54 -20.35 -18.07 -19.42
CA ILE A 54 -21.76 -18.01 -19.01
C ILE A 54 -22.53 -19.01 -19.88
N ARG A 55 -23.02 -20.09 -19.27
CA ARG A 55 -23.89 -21.06 -19.95
C ARG A 55 -25.35 -20.74 -19.67
N LYS A 56 -26.17 -20.81 -20.71
CA LYS A 56 -27.62 -20.69 -20.59
C LYS A 56 -28.13 -21.93 -19.85
N ASP A 57 -28.77 -21.70 -18.72
CA ASP A 57 -29.49 -22.68 -17.95
C ASP A 57 -30.53 -23.37 -18.82
N ALA A 58 -30.58 -24.71 -18.76
CA ALA A 58 -31.42 -25.57 -19.60
C ALA A 58 -32.94 -25.36 -19.38
N LYS A 59 -33.34 -24.39 -18.56
CA LYS A 59 -34.74 -24.06 -18.26
C LYS A 59 -35.29 -23.05 -19.29
N GLY A 60 -35.17 -23.42 -20.55
CA GLY A 60 -35.65 -22.64 -21.68
C GLY A 60 -35.66 -23.48 -22.96
N ALA A 61 -36.13 -24.73 -22.86
CA ALA A 61 -36.59 -25.47 -24.02
C ALA A 61 -38.07 -25.11 -24.26
N PRO A 62 -38.46 -24.63 -25.46
CA PRO A 62 -39.86 -24.46 -25.82
C PRO A 62 -40.60 -25.82 -25.87
#